data_AF-L1IH88-F1
#
_entry.id   AF-L1IH88-F1
#
_cell.length_a   1.000
_cell.length_b   1.000
_cell.length_c   1.000
_cell.angle_alpha   90.00
_cell.angle_beta   90.00
_cell.angle_gamma   90.00
#
_symmetry.space_group_name_H-M   'P 1'
#
loop_
_entity.id
_entity.type
_entity.pdbx_description
1 polymer ?
#
loop_
_entity_poly.entity_id
_entity_poly.type
_entity_poly.pdbx_seq_one_letter_code
_entity_poly.pdbx_strand_id
1 'polypeptide(L)'
;MAWHKRLGRHSSLSALDDHIMRIIVLSLLECPVLVPDDYPTVAKAVEAAVDGQTILVRTGEHFLGPNASKPVVISKRLNLVGEDGAVLNGGLRMSFGSGGVLRNITVKGHLWIYDGRWDVSDCVVQMRQDACVLLSNTSRVRVRRCVVGGTSKYQASCGFIVYGHAVAVVSDCEVEHCAKGVSTGGKSSLLMSSCDIRDCVCAFSVLHPGDHGRLLRVRDCEIIRSGRLWLDQYRPERVEAEENKINQESMGRTFWQRYASTVGSWETYADYPGSLEF
;
A
#
# COMPACT_ATOMS: atom_id res chain seq x y z
N MET A 1 8.18 -23.48 -20.10
CA MET A 1 7.90 -24.94 -20.07
C MET A 1 8.14 -25.53 -18.67
N ALA A 2 7.40 -25.09 -17.64
CA ALA A 2 7.59 -25.56 -16.25
C ALA A 2 6.34 -26.24 -15.63
N TRP A 3 5.23 -26.31 -16.37
CA TRP A 3 3.94 -26.77 -15.86
C TRP A 3 3.85 -28.28 -15.70
N HIS A 4 4.51 -29.04 -16.58
CA HIS A 4 4.62 -30.50 -16.51
C HIS A 4 5.24 -31.02 -15.20
N LYS A 5 6.05 -30.20 -14.50
CA LYS A 5 6.62 -30.59 -13.19
C LYS A 5 5.62 -30.52 -12.03
N ARG A 6 4.56 -29.72 -12.13
CA ARG A 6 3.61 -29.51 -11.02
C ARG A 6 2.50 -30.56 -10.94
N LEU A 7 2.10 -31.11 -12.08
CA LEU A 7 1.03 -32.11 -12.15
C LEU A 7 1.52 -33.51 -11.75
N GLY A 8 2.84 -33.70 -11.66
CA GLY A 8 3.46 -35.00 -11.40
C GLY A 8 3.43 -35.89 -12.65
N ARG A 9 4.37 -36.83 -12.75
CA ARG A 9 4.50 -37.76 -13.90
C ARG A 9 3.29 -38.69 -14.10
N HIS A 10 2.32 -38.66 -13.19
CA HIS A 10 1.14 -39.51 -13.18
C HIS A 10 -0.17 -38.75 -13.40
N SER A 11 -0.14 -37.44 -13.67
CA SER A 11 -1.38 -36.74 -14.01
C SER A 11 -1.85 -37.16 -15.39
N SER A 12 -3.15 -37.46 -15.51
CA SER A 12 -3.82 -37.66 -16.79
C SER A 12 -3.66 -36.46 -17.73
N LEU A 13 -3.41 -35.26 -17.18
CA LEU A 13 -3.14 -34.04 -17.95
C LEU A 13 -1.73 -34.02 -18.56
N SER A 14 -0.79 -34.82 -18.07
CA SER A 14 0.55 -34.92 -18.67
C SER A 14 0.55 -35.61 -20.04
N ALA A 15 -0.54 -36.31 -20.36
CA ALA A 15 -0.77 -36.92 -21.67
C ALA A 15 -1.46 -35.97 -22.67
N LEU A 16 -1.90 -34.78 -22.23
CA LEU A 16 -2.50 -33.80 -23.11
C LEU A 16 -1.42 -33.11 -23.94
N ASP A 17 -1.72 -32.90 -25.22
CA ASP A 17 -0.89 -32.14 -26.13
C ASP A 17 -0.68 -30.70 -25.62
N ASP A 18 0.52 -30.15 -25.83
CA ASP A 18 0.90 -28.81 -25.37
C ASP A 18 -0.05 -27.72 -25.91
N HIS A 19 -0.62 -27.91 -27.11
CA HIS A 19 -1.62 -27.00 -27.67
C HIS A 19 -2.92 -27.01 -26.87
N ILE A 20 -3.39 -28.20 -26.49
CA ILE A 20 -4.60 -28.37 -25.67
C ILE A 20 -4.37 -27.75 -24.28
N MET A 21 -3.22 -28.02 -23.66
CA MET A 21 -2.87 -27.41 -22.38
C MET A 21 -2.81 -25.88 -22.46
N ARG A 22 -2.29 -25.34 -23.56
CA ARG A 22 -2.29 -23.89 -23.78
C ARG A 22 -3.70 -23.32 -23.91
N ILE A 23 -4.60 -23.99 -24.64
CA ILE A 23 -6.00 -23.57 -24.76
C ILE A 23 -6.66 -23.58 -23.38
N ILE A 24 -6.52 -24.67 -22.61
CA ILE A 24 -7.09 -24.77 -21.26
C ILE A 24 -6.59 -23.63 -20.36
N VAL A 25 -5.29 -23.34 -20.36
CA VAL A 25 -4.72 -22.25 -19.55
C VAL A 25 -5.26 -20.90 -19.99
N LEU A 26 -5.35 -20.62 -21.29
CA LEU A 26 -5.91 -19.36 -21.78
C LEU A 26 -7.37 -19.21 -21.37
N SER A 27 -8.17 -20.28 -21.49
CA SER A 27 -9.56 -20.28 -21.04
C SER A 27 -9.69 -20.07 -19.52
N LEU A 28 -8.79 -20.63 -18.71
CA LEU A 28 -8.76 -20.39 -17.27
C LEU A 28 -8.39 -18.93 -16.94
N LEU A 29 -7.49 -18.30 -17.70
CA LEU A 29 -7.13 -16.90 -17.49
C LEU A 29 -8.29 -15.94 -17.83
N GLU A 30 -9.15 -16.33 -18.77
CA GLU A 30 -10.35 -15.58 -19.15
C GLU A 30 -11.53 -15.80 -18.18
N CYS A 31 -11.53 -16.91 -17.43
CA CYS A 31 -12.57 -17.22 -16.45
C CYS A 31 -12.14 -16.77 -15.05
N PRO A 32 -12.76 -15.71 -14.48
CA PRO A 32 -12.43 -15.29 -13.13
C PRO A 32 -12.87 -16.33 -12.10
N VAL A 33 -12.06 -16.51 -11.06
CA VAL A 33 -12.45 -17.29 -9.88
C VAL A 33 -13.31 -16.41 -8.98
N LEU A 34 -14.53 -16.83 -8.68
CA LEU A 34 -15.50 -16.07 -7.91
C LEU A 34 -15.45 -16.44 -6.42
N VAL A 35 -15.45 -15.42 -5.56
CA VAL A 35 -15.58 -15.58 -4.10
C VAL A 35 -16.86 -14.90 -3.62
N PRO A 36 -17.82 -15.63 -3.00
CA PRO A 36 -17.67 -16.98 -2.48
C PRO A 36 -18.14 -18.10 -3.42
N ASP A 37 -18.63 -17.77 -4.62
CA ASP A 37 -19.38 -18.71 -5.48
C ASP A 37 -18.59 -19.98 -5.85
N ASP A 38 -17.30 -19.85 -6.24
CA ASP A 38 -16.44 -20.98 -6.59
C ASP A 38 -15.65 -21.51 -5.37
N TYR A 39 -15.25 -20.61 -4.48
CA TYR A 39 -14.52 -20.94 -3.26
C TYR A 39 -15.03 -20.15 -2.06
N PRO A 40 -15.21 -20.79 -0.89
CA PRO A 40 -15.80 -20.14 0.28
C PRO A 40 -14.94 -19.04 0.90
N THR A 41 -13.63 -18.98 0.57
CA THR A 41 -12.71 -17.96 1.09
C THR A 41 -11.69 -17.54 0.03
N VAL A 42 -11.18 -16.32 0.18
CA VAL A 42 -10.12 -15.78 -0.68
C VAL A 42 -8.83 -16.61 -0.57
N ALA A 43 -8.48 -17.15 0.62
CA ALA A 43 -7.33 -18.06 0.74
C ALA A 43 -7.44 -19.27 -0.20
N LYS A 44 -8.63 -19.88 -0.29
CA LYS A 44 -8.86 -21.05 -1.14
C LYS A 44 -8.89 -20.69 -2.62
N ALA A 45 -9.47 -19.55 -2.98
CA ALA A 45 -9.38 -19.03 -4.34
C ALA A 45 -7.92 -18.74 -4.74
N VAL A 46 -7.13 -18.10 -3.87
CA VAL A 46 -5.70 -17.84 -4.10
C VAL A 46 -4.92 -19.14 -4.25
N GLU A 47 -5.19 -20.17 -3.44
CA GLU A 47 -4.54 -21.48 -3.55
C GLU A 47 -4.81 -22.11 -4.92
N ALA A 48 -6.09 -22.12 -5.34
CA ALA A 48 -6.55 -22.78 -6.56
C ALA A 48 -6.23 -22.02 -7.85
N ALA A 49 -6.21 -20.69 -7.83
CA ALA A 49 -6.03 -19.87 -9.02
C ALA A 49 -4.73 -20.18 -9.75
N VAL A 50 -4.74 -20.16 -11.09
CA VAL A 50 -3.49 -20.27 -11.86
C VAL A 50 -2.75 -18.93 -11.90
N ASP A 51 -1.45 -18.98 -12.19
CA ASP A 51 -0.63 -17.76 -12.29
C ASP A 51 -1.15 -16.83 -13.41
N GLY A 52 -1.42 -15.58 -13.05
CA GLY A 52 -1.99 -14.55 -13.91
C GLY A 52 -3.52 -14.45 -13.88
N GLN A 53 -4.20 -15.38 -13.21
CA GLN A 53 -5.66 -15.42 -13.19
C GLN A 53 -6.27 -14.30 -12.34
N THR A 54 -7.49 -13.93 -12.68
CA THR A 54 -8.30 -13.00 -11.90
C THR A 54 -9.13 -13.74 -10.85
N ILE A 55 -9.12 -13.23 -9.63
CA ILE A 55 -10.04 -13.59 -8.56
C ILE A 55 -10.96 -12.39 -8.37
N LEU A 56 -12.26 -12.59 -8.60
CA LEU A 56 -13.31 -11.60 -8.37
C LEU A 56 -13.94 -11.85 -7.00
N VAL A 57 -13.86 -10.86 -6.11
CA VAL A 57 -14.47 -10.90 -4.79
C VAL A 57 -15.80 -10.18 -4.87
N ARG A 58 -16.89 -10.89 -4.61
CA ARG A 58 -18.25 -10.33 -4.62
C ARG A 58 -18.43 -9.25 -3.55
N THR A 59 -19.41 -8.39 -3.74
CA THR A 59 -19.82 -7.42 -2.71
C THR A 59 -20.10 -8.11 -1.37
N GLY A 60 -19.70 -7.49 -0.26
CA GLY A 60 -19.90 -8.00 1.09
C GLY A 60 -18.60 -8.25 1.85
N GLU A 61 -18.74 -8.75 3.08
CA GLU A 61 -17.59 -9.04 3.94
C GLU A 61 -17.10 -10.48 3.80
N HIS A 62 -15.79 -10.63 3.57
CA HIS A 62 -15.13 -11.92 3.37
C HIS A 62 -13.98 -12.09 4.34
N PHE A 63 -13.95 -13.21 5.05
CA PHE A 63 -12.79 -13.56 5.86
C PHE A 63 -11.70 -14.15 4.98
N LEU A 64 -10.48 -13.63 5.13
CA LEU A 64 -9.35 -14.10 4.33
C LEU A 64 -8.98 -15.55 4.64
N GLY A 65 -9.22 -16.03 5.87
CA GLY A 65 -9.02 -17.42 6.25
C GLY A 65 -9.80 -17.80 7.50
N PRO A 66 -9.75 -19.08 7.93
CA PRO A 66 -10.48 -19.56 9.11
C PRO A 66 -10.00 -18.94 10.42
N ASN A 67 -8.77 -18.40 10.43
CA ASN A 67 -8.18 -17.70 11.57
C ASN A 67 -7.79 -16.29 11.14
N ALA A 68 -8.48 -15.28 11.68
CA ALA A 68 -8.23 -13.86 11.38
C ALA A 68 -6.78 -13.38 11.69
N SER A 69 -6.00 -14.18 12.43
CA SER A 69 -4.63 -13.86 12.82
C SER A 69 -3.56 -14.19 11.78
N LYS A 70 -3.84 -15.07 10.80
CA LYS A 70 -2.84 -15.43 9.78
C LYS A 70 -3.13 -14.72 8.46
N PRO A 71 -2.17 -13.97 7.90
CA PRO A 71 -2.39 -13.32 6.61
C PRO A 71 -2.45 -14.34 5.48
N VAL A 72 -3.24 -14.02 4.45
CA VAL A 72 -3.23 -14.79 3.20
C VAL A 72 -1.97 -14.44 2.42
N VAL A 73 -1.20 -15.47 2.09
CA VAL A 73 0.07 -15.32 1.37
C VAL A 73 -0.17 -15.49 -0.12
N ILE A 74 0.18 -14.48 -0.92
CA ILE A 74 0.17 -14.55 -2.37
C ILE A 74 1.61 -14.62 -2.87
N SER A 75 1.95 -15.73 -3.54
CA SER A 75 3.29 -16.05 -4.02
C SER A 75 3.40 -16.22 -5.53
N LYS A 76 2.35 -15.80 -6.25
CA LYS A 76 2.22 -15.89 -7.72
C LYS A 76 1.60 -14.60 -8.24
N ARG A 77 1.54 -14.46 -9.57
CA ARG A 77 0.87 -13.33 -10.21
C ARG A 77 -0.63 -13.54 -10.16
N LEU A 78 -1.40 -12.57 -9.70
CA LEU A 78 -2.86 -12.63 -9.66
C LEU A 78 -3.47 -11.22 -9.80
N ASN A 79 -4.69 -11.16 -10.29
CA ASN A 79 -5.51 -9.95 -10.18
C ASN A 79 -6.58 -10.22 -9.13
N LEU A 80 -6.51 -9.54 -7.99
CA LEU A 80 -7.54 -9.59 -6.96
C LEU A 80 -8.40 -8.34 -7.08
N VAL A 81 -9.63 -8.51 -7.57
CA VAL A 81 -10.54 -7.41 -7.90
C VAL A 81 -11.82 -7.58 -7.09
N GLY A 82 -12.24 -6.52 -6.39
CA GLY A 82 -13.51 -6.50 -5.69
C GLY A 82 -14.62 -5.88 -6.54
N GLU A 83 -15.84 -6.35 -6.33
CA GLU A 83 -17.04 -5.58 -6.63
C GLU A 83 -17.21 -4.45 -5.61
N ASP A 84 -18.05 -3.47 -5.93
CA ASP A 84 -18.29 -2.32 -5.06
C ASP A 84 -18.79 -2.79 -3.68
N GLY A 85 -18.11 -2.38 -2.62
CA GLY A 85 -18.41 -2.83 -1.26
C GLY A 85 -17.82 -4.18 -0.87
N ALA A 86 -16.88 -4.74 -1.64
CA ALA A 86 -16.10 -5.90 -1.23
C ALA A 86 -15.13 -5.53 -0.09
N VAL A 87 -15.22 -6.28 1.02
CA VAL A 87 -14.41 -6.10 2.22
C VAL A 87 -13.68 -7.38 2.56
N LEU A 88 -12.36 -7.29 2.76
CA LEU A 88 -11.51 -8.38 3.22
C LEU A 88 -11.16 -8.17 4.69
N ASN A 89 -11.60 -9.08 5.55
CA ASN A 89 -11.26 -9.13 6.96
C ASN A 89 -9.99 -9.98 7.15
N GLY A 90 -8.87 -9.32 7.48
CA GLY A 90 -7.56 -9.93 7.68
C GLY A 90 -6.45 -9.26 6.88
N GLY A 91 -5.22 -9.77 7.04
CA GLY A 91 -4.05 -9.26 6.32
C GLY A 91 -3.74 -10.00 5.02
N LEU A 92 -3.20 -9.27 4.05
CA LEU A 92 -2.62 -9.79 2.82
C LEU A 92 -1.10 -9.68 2.88
N ARG A 93 -0.41 -10.76 2.52
CA ARG A 93 1.05 -10.81 2.44
C ARG A 93 1.50 -11.25 1.05
N MET A 94 2.14 -10.35 0.32
CA MET A 94 2.72 -10.63 -0.99
C MET A 94 4.19 -11.02 -0.83
N SER A 95 4.55 -12.20 -1.33
CA SER A 95 5.89 -12.78 -1.17
C SER A 95 6.74 -12.67 -2.44
N PHE A 96 7.96 -13.22 -2.38
CA PHE A 96 8.88 -13.35 -3.51
C PHE A 96 8.20 -13.91 -4.76
N GLY A 97 8.43 -13.26 -5.90
CA GLY A 97 7.90 -13.66 -7.20
C GLY A 97 6.41 -13.33 -7.42
N SER A 98 5.72 -12.72 -6.44
CA SER A 98 4.34 -12.30 -6.60
C SER A 98 4.19 -11.05 -7.48
N GLY A 99 2.97 -10.80 -7.95
CA GLY A 99 2.65 -9.55 -8.64
C GLY A 99 1.22 -9.50 -9.15
N GLY A 100 0.88 -8.42 -9.81
CA GLY A 100 -0.42 -8.23 -10.46
C GLY A 100 -1.17 -7.04 -9.88
N VAL A 101 -2.47 -7.18 -9.71
CA VAL A 101 -3.39 -6.08 -9.41
C VAL A 101 -4.16 -6.35 -8.13
N LEU A 102 -4.29 -5.34 -7.28
CA LEU A 102 -5.27 -5.29 -6.19
C LEU A 102 -6.16 -4.07 -6.44
N ARG A 103 -7.46 -4.28 -6.65
CA ARG A 103 -8.36 -3.17 -7.02
C ARG A 103 -9.75 -3.25 -6.40
N ASN A 104 -10.29 -2.09 -6.03
CA ASN A 104 -11.68 -1.93 -5.58
C ASN A 104 -12.04 -2.81 -4.38
N ILE A 105 -11.17 -2.80 -3.37
CA ILE A 105 -11.29 -3.64 -2.18
C ILE A 105 -10.97 -2.82 -0.93
N THR A 106 -11.81 -2.99 0.10
CA THR A 106 -11.48 -2.56 1.46
C THR A 106 -10.78 -3.69 2.21
N VAL A 107 -9.54 -3.48 2.64
CA VAL A 107 -8.78 -4.40 3.48
C VAL A 107 -8.83 -3.91 4.93
N LYS A 108 -9.57 -4.62 5.78
CA LYS A 108 -9.57 -4.44 7.24
C LYS A 108 -8.45 -5.30 7.83
N GLY A 109 -7.23 -4.78 7.76
CA GLY A 109 -6.01 -5.46 8.14
C GLY A 109 -4.79 -4.79 7.51
N HIS A 110 -3.72 -5.56 7.35
CA HIS A 110 -2.49 -5.06 6.74
C HIS A 110 -2.33 -5.53 5.29
N LEU A 111 -1.65 -4.72 4.49
CA LEU A 111 -1.18 -5.05 3.15
C LEU A 111 0.36 -5.00 3.14
N TRP A 112 0.98 -6.17 3.24
CA TRP A 112 2.44 -6.30 3.31
C TRP A 112 3.00 -6.87 2.02
N ILE A 113 3.81 -6.10 1.31
CA ILE A 113 4.42 -6.45 0.04
C ILE A 113 5.93 -6.54 0.26
N TYR A 114 6.41 -7.75 0.55
CA TYR A 114 7.83 -7.99 0.82
C TYR A 114 8.66 -8.02 -0.46
N ASP A 115 8.06 -8.36 -1.59
CA ASP A 115 8.71 -8.41 -2.89
C ASP A 115 7.61 -8.42 -3.97
N GLY A 116 8.01 -8.39 -5.24
CA GLY A 116 7.09 -8.47 -6.37
C GLY A 116 6.72 -7.12 -6.98
N ARG A 117 5.81 -7.18 -7.96
CA ARG A 117 5.35 -6.00 -8.69
C ARG A 117 3.85 -5.88 -8.63
N TRP A 118 3.34 -4.88 -7.93
CA TRP A 118 1.92 -4.73 -7.67
C TRP A 118 1.40 -3.36 -8.10
N ASP A 119 0.21 -3.36 -8.68
CA ASP A 119 -0.60 -2.18 -8.92
C ASP A 119 -1.80 -2.23 -7.97
N VAL A 120 -1.85 -1.29 -7.02
CA VAL A 120 -2.89 -1.20 -6.00
C VAL A 120 -3.70 0.05 -6.29
N SER A 121 -5.01 -0.09 -6.51
CA SER A 121 -5.83 1.07 -6.89
C SER A 121 -7.24 0.99 -6.35
N ASP A 122 -7.85 2.13 -6.05
CA ASP A 122 -9.25 2.20 -5.61
C ASP A 122 -9.49 1.34 -4.36
N CYS A 123 -8.51 1.33 -3.44
CA CYS A 123 -8.53 0.49 -2.26
C CYS A 123 -8.57 1.30 -0.97
N VAL A 124 -9.17 0.71 0.06
CA VAL A 124 -9.10 1.23 1.43
C VAL A 124 -8.32 0.25 2.27
N VAL A 125 -7.23 0.66 2.92
CA VAL A 125 -6.44 -0.21 3.80
C VAL A 125 -6.47 0.36 5.21
N GLN A 126 -7.20 -0.32 6.09
CA GLN A 126 -7.46 0.13 7.45
C GLN A 126 -6.87 -0.81 8.49
N MET A 127 -6.07 -0.26 9.40
CA MET A 127 -5.43 -1.02 10.48
C MET A 127 -5.53 -0.28 11.82
N ARG A 128 -5.63 -1.03 12.92
CA ARG A 128 -5.87 -0.47 14.26
C ARG A 128 -4.64 -0.30 15.16
N GLN A 129 -3.55 -1.02 14.90
CA GLN A 129 -2.41 -1.08 15.84
C GLN A 129 -1.05 -1.22 15.15
N ASP A 130 -1.02 -1.38 13.83
CA ASP A 130 0.20 -1.65 13.07
C ASP A 130 0.20 -0.84 11.77
N ALA A 131 1.23 -1.03 10.95
CA ALA A 131 1.36 -0.41 9.64
C ALA A 131 0.29 -0.93 8.69
N CYS A 132 -0.43 -0.02 8.04
CA CYS A 132 -1.45 -0.37 7.05
C CYS A 132 -0.80 -0.98 5.80
N VAL A 133 0.15 -0.27 5.20
CA VAL A 133 0.88 -0.72 4.02
C VAL A 133 2.37 -0.78 4.31
N LEU A 134 2.97 -1.95 4.09
CA LEU A 134 4.41 -2.17 4.24
C LEU A 134 4.98 -2.65 2.92
N LEU A 135 5.98 -1.94 2.41
CA LEU A 135 6.67 -2.22 1.16
C LEU A 135 8.15 -2.46 1.48
N SER A 136 8.68 -3.62 1.09
CA SER A 136 10.04 -3.98 1.47
C SER A 136 10.83 -4.79 0.45
N ASN A 137 12.05 -5.18 0.84
CA ASN A 137 13.07 -5.83 0.01
C ASN A 137 13.14 -5.22 -1.38
N THR A 138 12.81 -5.95 -2.45
CA THR A 138 12.90 -5.44 -3.83
C THR A 138 11.54 -5.13 -4.47
N SER A 139 10.51 -4.97 -3.64
CA SER A 139 9.15 -4.67 -4.10
C SER A 139 9.09 -3.40 -4.95
N ARG A 140 8.24 -3.44 -5.98
CA ARG A 140 7.95 -2.29 -6.85
C ARG A 140 6.45 -2.12 -6.93
N VAL A 141 5.95 -1.06 -6.31
CA VAL A 141 4.50 -0.91 -6.11
C VAL A 141 4.03 0.44 -6.62
N ARG A 142 2.90 0.43 -7.33
CA ARG A 142 2.13 1.63 -7.64
C ARG A 142 0.88 1.61 -6.79
N VAL A 143 0.57 2.71 -6.14
CA VAL A 143 -0.62 2.88 -5.31
C VAL A 143 -1.36 4.12 -5.80
N ARG A 144 -2.63 3.99 -6.18
CA ARG A 144 -3.41 5.12 -6.74
C ARG A 144 -4.83 5.16 -6.21
N ARG A 145 -5.36 6.35 -5.89
CA ARG A 145 -6.77 6.49 -5.45
C ARG A 145 -7.09 5.58 -4.25
N CYS A 146 -6.18 5.51 -3.30
CA CYS A 146 -6.33 4.69 -2.11
C CYS A 146 -6.46 5.54 -0.84
N VAL A 147 -7.18 5.02 0.14
CA VAL A 147 -7.21 5.56 1.50
C VAL A 147 -6.45 4.59 2.42
N VAL A 148 -5.45 5.08 3.13
CA VAL A 148 -4.57 4.25 3.97
C VAL A 148 -4.47 4.85 5.36
N GLY A 149 -4.90 4.12 6.38
CA GLY A 149 -4.93 4.72 7.71
C GLY A 149 -5.63 3.95 8.82
N GLY A 150 -5.87 4.66 9.91
CA GLY A 150 -6.72 4.19 11.00
C GLY A 150 -8.19 4.57 10.77
N THR A 151 -9.12 3.90 11.46
CA THR A 151 -10.55 4.32 11.46
C THR A 151 -10.82 5.49 12.42
N SER A 152 -9.89 5.77 13.32
CA SER A 152 -9.92 6.95 14.17
C SER A 152 -8.50 7.40 14.52
N LYS A 153 -8.42 8.61 15.07
CA LYS A 153 -7.18 9.31 15.39
C LYS A 153 -6.12 8.41 16.04
N TYR A 154 -4.99 8.27 15.34
CA TYR A 154 -3.78 7.57 15.79
C TYR A 154 -3.93 6.06 16.03
N GLN A 155 -4.94 5.43 15.43
CA GLN A 155 -5.06 3.97 15.50
C GLN A 155 -3.94 3.28 14.72
N ALA A 156 -3.68 3.68 13.47
CA ALA A 156 -2.61 3.07 12.70
C ALA A 156 -1.24 3.55 13.21
N SER A 157 -0.29 2.63 13.41
CA SER A 157 1.08 3.01 13.78
C SER A 157 1.76 3.76 12.63
N CYS A 158 1.52 3.29 11.40
CA CYS A 158 1.99 3.95 10.18
C CYS A 158 1.01 3.75 9.01
N GLY A 159 0.86 4.76 8.16
CA GLY A 159 0.13 4.60 6.89
C GLY A 159 0.94 3.76 5.91
N PHE A 160 2.07 4.32 5.47
CA PHE A 160 3.03 3.64 4.60
C PHE A 160 4.38 3.45 5.27
N ILE A 161 4.92 2.23 5.24
CA ILE A 161 6.34 1.96 5.48
C ILE A 161 6.98 1.50 4.18
N VAL A 162 8.02 2.20 3.72
CA VAL A 162 8.81 1.81 2.54
C VAL A 162 10.25 1.61 2.97
N TYR A 163 10.75 0.37 2.95
CA TYR A 163 12.09 0.05 3.45
C TYR A 163 12.87 -0.94 2.56
N GLY A 164 14.15 -1.15 2.86
CA GLY A 164 15.01 -2.05 2.07
C GLY A 164 15.37 -1.43 0.73
N HIS A 165 15.14 -2.12 -0.38
CA HIS A 165 15.34 -1.63 -1.75
C HIS A 165 14.01 -1.36 -2.48
N ALA A 166 12.93 -1.18 -1.72
CA ALA A 166 11.59 -1.03 -2.27
C ALA A 166 11.46 0.30 -3.04
N VAL A 167 10.67 0.26 -4.11
CA VAL A 167 10.32 1.43 -4.91
C VAL A 167 8.82 1.58 -4.94
N ALA A 168 8.34 2.74 -4.51
CA ALA A 168 6.92 3.05 -4.44
C ALA A 168 6.59 4.32 -5.22
N VAL A 169 5.52 4.26 -6.00
CA VAL A 169 4.89 5.43 -6.62
C VAL A 169 3.47 5.51 -6.07
N VAL A 170 3.17 6.57 -5.34
CA VAL A 170 1.89 6.78 -4.67
C VAL A 170 1.26 8.05 -5.26
N SER A 171 0.05 7.96 -5.80
CA SER A 171 -0.64 9.12 -6.36
C SER A 171 -2.11 9.18 -5.98
N ASP A 172 -2.68 10.38 -5.86
CA ASP A 172 -4.12 10.55 -5.65
C ASP A 172 -4.63 9.80 -4.40
N CYS A 173 -3.80 9.71 -3.35
CA CYS A 173 -4.08 8.90 -2.17
C CYS A 173 -4.30 9.78 -0.94
N GLU A 174 -5.07 9.26 0.01
CA GLU A 174 -5.23 9.85 1.33
C GLU A 174 -4.54 8.97 2.38
N VAL A 175 -3.73 9.59 3.23
CA VAL A 175 -3.11 8.94 4.39
C VAL A 175 -3.65 9.61 5.64
N GLU A 176 -4.38 8.85 6.45
CA GLU A 176 -5.14 9.45 7.55
C GLU A 176 -5.03 8.72 8.89
N HIS A 177 -5.12 9.50 9.96
CA HIS A 177 -5.26 8.99 11.33
C HIS A 177 -4.12 8.04 11.76
N CYS A 178 -2.92 8.25 11.24
CA CYS A 178 -1.74 7.49 11.62
C CYS A 178 -0.93 8.21 12.71
N ALA A 179 -0.19 7.46 13.53
CA ALA A 179 0.90 8.07 14.28
C ALA A 179 1.97 8.62 13.31
N LYS A 180 2.34 7.85 12.29
CA LYS A 180 3.26 8.27 11.23
C LYS A 180 2.57 8.12 9.87
N GLY A 181 2.37 9.19 9.12
CA GLY A 181 1.77 9.09 7.77
C GLY A 181 2.62 8.17 6.89
N VAL A 182 3.88 8.57 6.69
CA VAL A 182 4.84 7.87 5.85
C VAL A 182 6.15 7.67 6.60
N SER A 183 6.67 6.44 6.56
CA SER A 183 8.00 6.09 7.08
C SER A 183 8.86 5.52 5.96
N THR A 184 10.08 5.99 5.85
CA THR A 184 11.06 5.46 4.89
C THR A 184 12.27 4.85 5.61
N GLY A 185 12.91 3.88 4.98
CA GLY A 185 14.17 3.30 5.44
C GLY A 185 14.91 2.55 4.34
N GLY A 186 16.06 1.96 4.64
CA GLY A 186 16.89 1.27 3.65
C GLY A 186 17.45 2.20 2.57
N LYS A 187 17.63 1.60 1.40
CA LYS A 187 17.87 2.24 0.11
C LYS A 187 16.57 2.43 -0.67
N SER A 188 15.44 2.58 0.03
CA SER A 188 14.12 2.69 -0.61
C SER A 188 13.95 4.01 -1.36
N SER A 189 13.00 4.04 -2.29
CA SER A 189 12.62 5.26 -3.00
C SER A 189 11.11 5.38 -3.05
N LEU A 190 10.59 6.51 -2.57
CA LEU A 190 9.16 6.82 -2.58
C LEU A 190 8.93 8.11 -3.36
N LEU A 191 8.07 8.01 -4.38
CA LEU A 191 7.57 9.15 -5.13
C LEU A 191 6.08 9.29 -4.79
N MET A 192 5.68 10.43 -4.27
CA MET A 192 4.32 10.71 -3.84
C MET A 192 3.82 11.97 -4.54
N SER A 193 2.66 11.92 -5.18
CA SER A 193 2.11 13.04 -5.94
C SER A 193 0.61 13.21 -5.76
N SER A 194 0.12 14.44 -5.59
CA SER A 194 -1.32 14.70 -5.47
C SER A 194 -1.96 13.89 -4.33
N CYS A 195 -1.27 13.79 -3.20
CA CYS A 195 -1.72 13.03 -2.04
C CYS A 195 -1.98 13.94 -0.85
N ASP A 196 -2.93 13.53 -0.01
CA ASP A 196 -3.24 14.20 1.24
C ASP A 196 -2.74 13.38 2.43
N ILE A 197 -1.97 14.01 3.32
CA ILE A 197 -1.63 13.43 4.61
C ILE A 197 -2.36 14.22 5.69
N ARG A 198 -3.39 13.62 6.29
CA ARG A 198 -4.27 14.30 7.22
C ARG A 198 -4.36 13.65 8.59
N ASP A 199 -4.54 14.49 9.62
CA ASP A 199 -4.82 14.06 10.99
C ASP A 199 -3.80 13.03 11.55
N CYS A 200 -2.54 13.15 11.13
CA CYS A 200 -1.45 12.30 11.60
C CYS A 200 -0.65 12.98 12.72
N VAL A 201 -0.02 12.22 13.63
CA VAL A 201 0.91 12.85 14.60
C VAL A 201 2.09 13.47 13.85
N CYS A 202 2.64 12.75 12.87
CA CYS A 202 3.60 13.30 11.92
C CYS A 202 3.34 12.84 10.49
N ALA A 203 3.64 13.68 9.51
CA ALA A 203 3.48 13.34 8.10
C ALA A 203 4.56 12.35 7.63
N PHE A 204 5.82 12.62 7.97
CA PHE A 204 6.98 11.85 7.55
C PHE A 204 7.87 11.45 8.74
N SER A 205 8.54 10.32 8.62
CA SER A 205 9.57 9.87 9.54
C SER A 205 10.54 8.90 8.86
N VAL A 206 11.63 8.58 9.55
CA VAL A 206 12.51 7.48 9.20
C VAL A 206 12.24 6.28 10.13
N LEU A 207 12.33 5.07 9.59
CA LEU A 207 12.09 3.84 10.36
C LEU A 207 13.13 3.62 11.47
N HIS A 208 14.42 3.75 11.15
CA HIS A 208 15.53 3.58 12.11
C HIS A 208 16.64 4.64 11.94
N PRO A 209 17.30 5.06 13.04
CA PRO A 209 18.54 5.83 12.96
C PRO A 209 19.59 5.10 12.11
N GLY A 210 20.26 5.80 11.20
CA GLY A 210 21.22 5.24 10.24
C GLY A 210 20.62 4.57 9.00
N ASP A 211 19.29 4.40 8.92
CA ASP A 211 18.62 3.69 7.82
C ASP A 211 17.54 4.57 7.19
N HIS A 212 17.97 5.58 6.43
CA HIS A 212 17.15 6.77 6.18
C HIS A 212 16.26 6.75 4.95
N GLY A 213 16.37 5.76 4.05
CA GLY A 213 15.77 5.83 2.73
C GLY A 213 16.67 6.61 1.76
N ARG A 214 16.65 6.24 0.48
CA ARG A 214 17.49 6.87 -0.55
C ARG A 214 16.84 8.13 -1.12
N LEU A 215 15.55 8.07 -1.43
CA LEU A 215 14.83 9.17 -2.07
C LEU A 215 13.41 9.26 -1.57
N LEU A 216 13.02 10.46 -1.13
CA LEU A 216 11.62 10.84 -0.96
C LEU A 216 11.34 12.04 -1.86
N ARG A 217 10.49 11.86 -2.86
CA ARG A 217 9.96 12.95 -3.70
C ARG A 217 8.49 13.15 -3.38
N VAL A 218 8.10 14.37 -3.03
CA VAL A 218 6.73 14.74 -2.70
C VAL A 218 6.33 15.93 -3.57
N ARG A 219 5.26 15.79 -4.34
CA ARG A 219 4.82 16.82 -5.27
C ARG A 219 3.31 17.04 -5.19
N ASP A 220 2.84 18.28 -5.25
CA ASP A 220 1.39 18.59 -5.32
C ASP A 220 0.59 17.97 -4.15
N CYS A 221 1.22 17.73 -3.00
CA CYS A 221 0.58 17.09 -1.85
C CYS A 221 0.14 18.12 -0.81
N GLU A 222 -0.91 17.80 -0.06
CA GLU A 222 -1.38 18.62 1.06
C GLU A 222 -1.20 17.90 2.40
N ILE A 223 -0.60 18.60 3.37
CA ILE A 223 -0.47 18.10 4.74
C ILE A 223 -1.46 18.87 5.62
N ILE A 224 -2.49 18.17 6.09
CA ILE A 224 -3.68 18.77 6.71
C ILE A 224 -3.74 18.36 8.18
N ARG A 225 -3.80 19.32 9.11
CA ARG A 225 -3.99 19.05 10.56
C ARG A 225 -3.06 17.96 11.14
N SER A 226 -1.84 17.86 10.60
CA SER A 226 -0.84 16.89 11.06
C SER A 226 0.16 17.56 12.00
N GLY A 227 0.50 16.90 13.11
CA GLY A 227 1.21 17.54 14.23
C GLY A 227 2.61 18.02 13.89
N ARG A 228 3.33 17.25 13.07
CA ARG A 228 4.69 17.53 12.60
C ARG A 228 4.84 17.10 11.16
N LEU A 229 5.73 17.73 10.39
CA LEU A 229 6.10 17.24 9.05
C LEU A 229 7.07 16.09 9.22
N TRP A 230 8.01 16.24 10.13
CA TRP A 230 9.02 15.23 10.43
C TRP A 230 9.02 14.89 11.91
N LEU A 231 9.05 13.60 12.22
CA LEU A 231 9.08 13.13 13.61
C LEU A 231 10.46 13.27 14.26
N ASP A 232 11.49 12.88 13.53
CA ASP A 232 12.86 12.71 14.02
C ASP A 232 13.82 13.73 13.35
N GLN A 233 15.10 13.68 13.72
CA GLN A 233 16.16 14.50 13.10
C GLN A 233 16.71 13.89 11.79
N TYR A 234 16.26 12.69 11.44
CA TYR A 234 16.81 11.90 10.36
C TYR A 234 15.99 12.12 9.08
N ARG A 235 16.67 12.13 7.94
CA ARG A 235 16.05 12.38 6.64
C ARG A 235 16.58 11.39 5.63
N PRO A 236 15.77 11.00 4.64
CA PRO A 236 16.27 10.33 3.45
C PRO A 236 17.50 11.04 2.89
N GLU A 237 18.40 10.26 2.27
CA GLU A 237 19.61 10.78 1.64
C GLU A 237 19.30 11.94 0.69
N ARG A 238 18.13 11.90 0.04
CA ARG A 238 17.60 12.96 -0.80
C ARG A 238 16.10 13.17 -0.55
N VAL A 239 15.72 14.41 -0.27
CA VAL A 239 14.32 14.84 -0.19
C VAL A 239 14.07 15.91 -1.24
N GLU A 240 13.04 15.73 -2.04
CA GLU A 240 12.60 16.69 -3.06
C GLU A 240 11.14 17.03 -2.80
N ALA A 241 10.85 18.33 -2.70
CA ALA A 241 9.52 18.85 -2.44
C ALA A 241 9.21 19.94 -3.47
N GLU A 242 8.07 19.82 -4.14
CA GLU A 242 7.61 20.73 -5.19
C GLU A 242 6.10 20.95 -5.05
N GLU A 243 5.64 22.20 -5.10
CA GLU A 243 4.19 22.53 -5.18
C GLU A 243 3.32 21.95 -4.03
N ASN A 244 3.91 21.72 -2.85
CA ASN A 244 3.18 21.15 -1.71
C ASN A 244 2.58 22.22 -0.79
N LYS A 245 1.44 21.91 -0.18
CA LYS A 245 0.72 22.77 0.76
C LYS A 245 0.74 22.19 2.17
N ILE A 246 0.77 23.07 3.16
CA ILE A 246 0.63 22.70 4.57
C ILE A 246 -0.51 23.52 5.16
N ASN A 247 -1.60 22.84 5.51
CA ASN A 247 -2.79 23.46 6.10
C ASN A 247 -2.89 23.09 7.59
N GLN A 248 -2.70 24.10 8.45
CA GLN A 248 -2.71 23.96 9.91
C GLN A 248 -3.75 24.87 10.56
N GLU A 249 -5.01 24.73 10.17
CA GLU A 249 -6.11 25.47 10.81
C GLU A 249 -6.30 25.17 12.32
N SER A 250 -5.57 24.21 12.92
CA SER A 250 -5.88 23.76 14.29
C SER A 250 -4.70 23.43 15.21
N MET A 251 -3.45 23.81 14.90
CA MET A 251 -2.31 23.53 15.80
C MET A 251 -1.38 24.73 16.02
N GLY A 252 -1.05 24.98 17.30
CA GLY A 252 -0.27 26.14 17.74
C GLY A 252 1.05 26.34 17.00
N ARG A 253 1.33 27.59 16.63
CA ARG A 253 2.37 28.06 15.68
C ARG A 253 3.83 27.65 15.95
N THR A 254 4.17 27.04 17.08
CA THR A 254 5.52 27.14 17.66
C THR A 254 6.60 26.16 17.15
N PHE A 255 6.30 25.19 16.26
CA PHE A 255 7.24 24.08 16.00
C PHE A 255 7.90 24.05 14.60
N TRP A 256 7.52 24.97 13.71
CA TRP A 256 7.79 24.82 12.27
C TRP A 256 8.88 25.72 11.69
N GLN A 257 9.20 26.82 12.36
CA GLN A 257 10.14 27.83 11.85
C GLN A 257 11.60 27.36 11.72
N ARG A 258 11.98 26.21 12.30
CA ARG A 258 13.36 25.69 12.21
C ARG A 258 13.64 24.83 10.96
N TYR A 259 12.63 24.49 10.16
CA TYR A 259 12.74 23.41 9.16
C TYR A 259 12.64 23.84 7.69
N ALA A 260 12.27 25.09 7.40
CA ALA A 260 12.10 25.58 6.02
C ALA A 260 13.43 25.93 5.29
N SER A 261 14.57 25.94 6.00
CA SER A 261 15.85 26.39 5.41
C SER A 261 16.66 25.31 4.69
N THR A 262 16.24 24.03 4.73
CA THR A 262 17.05 22.89 4.25
C THR A 262 16.37 22.02 3.19
N VAL A 263 15.09 22.23 2.93
CA VAL A 263 14.30 21.50 1.92
C VAL A 263 13.61 22.58 1.09
N GLY A 264 13.54 22.43 -0.24
CA GLY A 264 13.04 23.43 -1.18
C GLY A 264 11.72 24.11 -0.77
N SER A 265 11.38 25.23 -1.43
CA SER A 265 10.29 26.13 -1.03
C SER A 265 8.98 25.40 -0.72
N TRP A 266 8.58 25.39 0.54
CA TRP A 266 7.23 25.06 0.99
C TRP A 266 6.43 26.34 1.10
N GLU A 267 5.29 26.44 0.43
CA GLU A 267 4.37 27.57 0.64
C GLU A 267 3.58 27.33 1.94
N THR A 268 3.95 28.05 2.99
CA THR A 268 3.14 28.12 4.21
C THR A 268 2.07 29.19 4.02
N TYR A 269 0.82 28.80 3.78
CA TYR A 269 -0.31 29.72 3.87
C TYR A 269 -0.69 29.87 5.34
N ALA A 270 -0.21 30.95 5.96
CA ALA A 270 -0.75 31.46 7.20
C ALA A 270 -1.70 32.62 6.85
N ASP A 271 -2.88 32.32 6.32
CA ASP A 271 -3.92 33.33 6.20
C ASP A 271 -4.47 33.64 7.59
N TYR A 272 -3.98 34.72 8.19
CA TYR A 272 -4.60 35.38 9.32
C TYR A 272 -4.67 36.89 9.07
N PRO A 273 -5.86 37.49 8.95
CA PRO A 273 -6.02 38.93 9.06
C PRO A 273 -5.90 39.29 10.55
N GLY A 274 -4.71 39.70 10.97
CA GLY A 274 -4.48 40.08 12.36
C GLY A 274 -3.03 40.45 12.60
N SER A 275 -2.70 41.71 12.33
CA SER A 275 -1.55 42.38 12.92
C SER A 275 -1.57 42.23 14.43
N LEU A 276 -0.48 41.78 15.04
CA LEU A 276 -0.14 42.18 16.41
C LEU A 276 1.38 42.17 16.55
N GLU A 277 1.85 43.31 17.05
CA GLU A 277 3.24 43.71 17.27
C GLU A 277 3.91 42.90 18.40
N PHE A 278 5.24 42.86 18.30
CA PHE A 278 6.29 42.35 19.21
C PHE A 278 6.65 40.86 19.12
#